data_AF-A0A3D6C8A2-F1
#
_entry.id   AF-A0A3D6C8A2-F1
#
_cell.length_a   1.000
_cell.length_b   1.000
_cell.length_c   1.000
_cell.angle_alpha   90.00
_cell.angle_beta   90.00
_cell.angle_gamma   90.00
#
_symmetry.space_group_name_H-M   'P 1'
#
loop_
_entity.id
_entity.type
_entity.pdbx_description
1 polymer ?
#
loop_
_entity_poly.entity_id
_entity_poly.type
_entity_poly.pdbx_seq_one_letter_code
_entity_poly.pdbx_strand_id
1 'polypeptide(L)'
;MKSPINKIGIVSSLIISALITIPGVYAFYLTDWKNNTLSQGTTQMEIIPEFQEDSRIFDRRIVLRKDKSITVNRSRLVFKGVKDDLIHMDVYLLELDPDYAYPHYISQSDPQKLIRLGDSTFQFLKISRGTLQLKIVDLYKS
;
A
#
# COMPACT_ATOMS: atom_id res chain seq x y z
N MET A 1 43.22 -38.30 -31.40
CA MET A 1 44.16 -37.64 -30.46
C MET A 1 43.36 -36.67 -29.59
N LYS A 2 43.30 -36.86 -28.26
CA LYS A 2 42.63 -35.94 -27.32
C LYS A 2 43.64 -34.85 -26.92
N SER A 3 43.30 -33.59 -27.17
CA SER A 3 44.13 -32.45 -26.75
C SER A 3 44.12 -32.34 -25.22
N PRO A 4 45.28 -32.18 -24.54
CA PRO A 4 45.31 -32.01 -23.10
C PRO A 4 44.72 -30.64 -22.75
N ILE A 5 43.55 -30.67 -22.13
CA ILE A 5 42.84 -29.46 -21.71
C ILE A 5 43.75 -28.65 -20.79
N ASN A 6 44.08 -27.42 -21.19
CA ASN A 6 44.91 -26.50 -20.40
C ASN A 6 44.11 -26.00 -19.19
N LYS A 7 44.24 -26.72 -18.08
CA LYS A 7 43.53 -26.46 -16.82
C LYS A 7 43.76 -25.03 -16.31
N ILE A 8 44.95 -24.49 -16.53
CA ILE A 8 45.31 -23.12 -16.10
C ILE A 8 44.51 -22.08 -16.89
N GLY A 9 44.39 -22.27 -18.21
CA GLY A 9 43.60 -21.38 -19.07
C GLY A 9 42.09 -21.38 -18.73
N ILE A 10 41.55 -22.54 -18.36
CA ILE A 10 40.14 -22.65 -17.94
C ILE A 10 39.92 -21.95 -16.59
N VAL A 11 40.81 -22.17 -15.62
CA VAL A 11 40.71 -21.52 -14.30
C VAL A 11 40.84 -20.00 -14.43
N SER A 12 41.78 -19.50 -15.24
CA SER A 12 41.89 -18.05 -15.49
C SER A 12 40.65 -17.48 -16.17
N SER A 13 40.07 -18.20 -17.15
CA SER A 13 38.84 -17.76 -17.83
C SER A 13 37.65 -17.68 -16.87
N LEU A 14 37.53 -18.63 -15.93
CA LEU A 14 36.47 -18.60 -14.92
C LEU A 14 36.64 -17.42 -13.96
N ILE A 15 37.86 -17.17 -13.48
CA ILE A 15 38.15 -16.05 -12.58
C ILE A 15 37.83 -14.71 -13.25
N ILE A 16 38.27 -14.50 -14.49
CA ILE A 16 37.98 -13.27 -15.23
C ILE A 16 36.47 -13.09 -15.44
N SER A 17 35.74 -14.17 -15.77
CA SER A 17 34.28 -14.11 -15.94
C SER A 17 33.56 -13.75 -14.64
N ALA A 18 34.02 -14.28 -13.49
CA ALA A 18 33.46 -13.97 -12.18
C ALA A 18 33.72 -12.49 -11.80
N LEU A 19 34.91 -11.97 -12.09
CA LEU A 19 35.29 -10.58 -11.82
C LEU A 19 34.46 -9.55 -12.61
N ILE A 20 33.90 -9.92 -13.77
CA ILE A 20 33.04 -9.03 -14.56
C ILE A 20 31.57 -9.18 -14.17
N THR A 21 31.12 -10.42 -13.94
CA THR A 21 29.71 -10.71 -13.65
C THR A 21 29.30 -10.28 -12.25
N ILE A 22 30.15 -10.45 -11.23
CA ILE A 22 29.81 -10.12 -9.83
C ILE A 22 29.53 -8.62 -9.66
N PRO A 23 30.39 -7.69 -10.13
CA PRO A 23 30.11 -6.26 -10.03
C PRO A 23 28.90 -5.82 -10.86
N GLY A 24 28.69 -6.42 -12.04
CA GLY A 24 27.55 -6.11 -12.90
C GLY A 24 26.21 -6.47 -12.27
N VAL A 25 26.11 -7.67 -11.69
CA VAL A 25 24.91 -8.13 -10.97
C VAL A 25 24.71 -7.30 -9.70
N TYR A 26 25.79 -7.01 -8.96
CA TYR A 26 25.72 -6.17 -7.76
C TYR A 26 25.24 -4.75 -8.07
N ALA A 27 25.77 -4.12 -9.14
CA ALA A 27 25.34 -2.82 -9.60
C ALA A 27 23.88 -2.84 -10.07
N PHE A 28 23.46 -3.86 -10.83
CA PHE A 28 22.07 -3.99 -11.26
C PHE A 28 21.11 -4.07 -10.07
N TYR A 29 21.41 -4.93 -9.09
CA TYR A 29 20.56 -5.10 -7.90
C TYR A 29 20.50 -3.85 -7.01
N LEU A 30 21.63 -3.13 -6.87
CA LEU A 30 21.67 -1.89 -6.08
C LEU A 30 21.00 -0.71 -6.79
N THR A 31 21.04 -0.70 -8.13
CA THR A 31 20.44 0.38 -8.95
C THR A 31 18.93 0.21 -9.06
N ASP A 32 18.41 -1.02 -9.19
CA ASP A 32 16.95 -1.29 -9.12
C ASP A 32 16.35 -0.91 -7.76
N TRP A 33 17.08 -1.14 -6.66
CA TRP A 33 16.64 -0.70 -5.32
C TRP A 33 16.56 0.82 -5.21
N LYS A 34 17.52 1.55 -5.79
CA LYS A 34 17.63 3.02 -5.64
C LYS A 34 16.76 3.79 -6.64
N ASN A 35 16.53 3.26 -7.84
CA ASN A 35 15.76 3.94 -8.90
C ASN A 35 14.25 4.04 -8.60
N ASN A 36 13.73 3.21 -7.70
CA ASN A 36 12.32 3.28 -7.27
C ASN A 36 12.05 4.35 -6.20
N THR A 37 13.08 5.10 -5.77
CA THR A 37 12.97 6.04 -4.63
C THR A 37 13.29 7.49 -4.95
N LEU A 38 13.41 7.86 -6.23
CA LEU A 38 13.73 9.24 -6.62
C LEU A 38 12.64 9.85 -7.51
N SER A 39 11.59 10.36 -6.87
CA SER A 39 10.62 11.26 -7.50
C SER A 39 11.25 12.58 -7.91
N GLN A 40 11.04 12.98 -9.17
CA GLN A 40 10.95 14.36 -9.64
C GLN A 40 9.76 14.36 -10.62
N GLY A 41 8.72 15.18 -10.51
CA GLY A 41 8.67 16.53 -9.97
C GLY A 41 8.47 17.52 -11.12
N THR A 42 7.31 17.48 -11.78
CA THR A 42 6.87 18.53 -12.72
C THR A 42 5.38 18.77 -12.62
N THR A 43 5.07 19.94 -12.07
CA THR A 43 3.85 20.75 -12.05
C THR A 43 2.76 20.40 -13.07
N GLN A 44 1.67 19.80 -12.61
CA GLN A 44 0.31 20.06 -13.09
C GLN A 44 -0.66 20.04 -11.89
N MET A 45 -1.49 21.08 -11.77
CA MET A 45 -2.66 21.07 -10.89
C MET A 45 -3.63 20.01 -11.43
N GLU A 46 -3.45 18.78 -10.99
CA GLU A 46 -4.33 17.65 -11.24
C GLU A 46 -4.78 17.15 -9.87
N ILE A 47 -6.08 16.95 -9.72
CA ILE A 47 -6.78 16.52 -8.50
C ILE A 47 -5.96 15.41 -7.83
N ILE A 48 -5.30 15.70 -6.69
CA ILE A 48 -4.35 14.80 -6.03
C ILE A 48 -4.98 13.42 -5.82
N PRO A 49 -4.60 12.36 -6.56
CA PRO A 49 -4.85 10.99 -6.14
C PRO A 49 -3.71 10.66 -5.19
N GLU A 50 -3.87 11.05 -3.93
CA GLU A 50 -2.88 10.81 -2.88
C GLU A 50 -2.72 9.29 -2.69
N PHE A 51 -1.68 8.74 -3.31
CA PHE A 51 -0.97 7.51 -2.93
C PHE A 51 -1.85 6.31 -2.55
N GLN A 52 -2.43 5.62 -3.54
CA GLN A 52 -3.06 4.30 -3.39
C GLN A 52 -2.07 3.11 -3.47
N GLU A 53 -0.83 3.21 -2.98
CA GLU A 53 0.07 2.05 -3.10
C GLU A 53 -0.24 0.91 -2.10
N ASP A 54 -0.97 1.21 -1.01
CA ASP A 54 -1.10 0.28 0.13
C ASP A 54 -2.53 -0.01 0.61
N SER A 55 -3.51 0.81 0.24
CA SER A 55 -4.93 0.59 0.54
C SER A 55 -5.65 0.16 -0.72
N ARG A 56 -6.31 -1.00 -0.70
CA ARG A 56 -6.90 -1.61 -1.91
C ARG A 56 -8.35 -1.97 -1.70
N ILE A 57 -9.15 -1.79 -2.75
CA ILE A 57 -10.50 -2.36 -2.85
C ILE A 57 -10.41 -3.60 -3.75
N PHE A 58 -10.80 -4.76 -3.23
CA PHE A 58 -10.88 -5.99 -4.00
C PHE A 58 -12.17 -6.71 -3.65
N ASP A 59 -13.05 -6.93 -4.64
CA ASP A 59 -14.33 -7.64 -4.48
C ASP A 59 -15.14 -7.17 -3.26
N ARG A 60 -15.43 -5.87 -3.20
CA ARG A 60 -16.10 -5.18 -2.08
C ARG A 60 -15.39 -5.26 -0.73
N ARG A 61 -14.20 -5.82 -0.65
CA ARG A 61 -13.35 -5.77 0.55
C ARG A 61 -12.39 -4.61 0.43
N ILE A 62 -12.16 -3.95 1.54
CA ILE A 62 -11.24 -2.83 1.67
C ILE A 62 -10.18 -3.25 2.66
N VAL A 63 -8.93 -3.06 2.29
CA VAL A 63 -7.80 -3.10 3.22
C VAL A 63 -7.31 -1.67 3.38
N LEU A 64 -7.40 -1.14 4.59
CA LEU A 64 -6.96 0.19 4.96
C LEU A 64 -5.76 0.10 5.88
N ARG A 65 -4.60 0.60 5.44
CA ARG A 65 -3.43 0.72 6.32
C ARG A 65 -3.52 1.98 7.17
N LYS A 66 -2.81 1.96 8.30
CA LYS A 66 -2.74 3.12 9.20
C LYS A 66 -2.20 4.34 8.45
N ASP A 67 -2.84 5.48 8.69
CA ASP A 67 -2.56 6.79 8.10
C ASP A 67 -2.67 6.83 6.57
N LYS A 68 -3.29 5.81 5.96
CA LYS A 68 -3.58 5.77 4.52
C LYS A 68 -5.06 6.01 4.28
N SER A 69 -5.33 6.76 3.22
CA SER A 69 -6.68 7.04 2.75
C SER A 69 -7.15 6.04 1.72
N ILE A 70 -8.47 5.86 1.65
CA ILE A 70 -9.13 5.29 0.47
C ILE A 70 -10.41 6.07 0.22
N THR A 71 -10.76 6.26 -1.05
CA THR A 71 -12.05 6.84 -1.42
C THR A 71 -13.04 5.73 -1.70
N VAL A 72 -14.19 5.77 -1.03
CA VAL A 72 -15.34 4.90 -1.29
C VAL A 72 -16.53 5.80 -1.60
N ASN A 73 -17.04 5.72 -2.82
CA ASN A 73 -18.08 6.61 -3.31
C ASN A 73 -17.66 8.10 -3.18
N ARG A 74 -18.38 8.87 -2.36
CA ARG A 74 -18.19 10.31 -2.12
C ARG A 74 -17.49 10.62 -0.78
N SER A 75 -16.97 9.59 -0.13
CA SER A 75 -16.31 9.72 1.18
C SER A 75 -14.88 9.19 1.10
N ARG A 76 -13.94 9.94 1.66
CA ARG A 76 -12.57 9.46 1.87
C ARG A 76 -12.45 8.98 3.31
N LEU A 77 -11.99 7.75 3.48
CA LEU A 77 -11.80 7.10 4.77
C LEU A 77 -10.31 7.02 5.07
N VAL A 78 -9.90 7.36 6.29
CA VAL A 78 -8.52 7.26 6.76
C VAL A 78 -8.51 6.49 8.08
N PHE A 79 -7.74 5.40 8.14
CA PHE A 79 -7.58 4.65 9.39
C PHE A 79 -6.45 5.25 10.22
N LYS A 80 -6.73 5.81 11.39
CA LYS A 80 -5.73 6.41 12.28
C LYS A 80 -5.11 5.42 13.28
N GLY A 81 -5.68 4.22 13.37
CA GLY A 81 -5.18 3.15 14.22
C GLY A 81 -6.19 2.72 15.27
N VAL A 82 -5.69 1.97 16.25
CA VAL A 82 -6.45 1.52 17.41
C VAL A 82 -5.88 2.17 18.65
N LYS A 83 -6.72 2.78 19.48
CA LYS A 83 -6.35 3.37 20.77
C LYS A 83 -7.41 2.99 21.81
N ASP A 84 -6.99 2.51 22.98
CA ASP A 84 -7.88 2.18 24.10
C ASP A 84 -9.07 1.27 23.70
N ASP A 85 -8.80 0.25 22.88
CA ASP A 85 -9.80 -0.67 22.29
C ASP A 85 -10.84 -0.02 21.36
N LEU A 86 -10.61 1.22 20.96
CA LEU A 86 -11.40 1.95 19.97
C LEU A 86 -10.64 2.03 18.65
N ILE A 87 -11.33 1.70 17.57
CA ILE A 87 -10.89 1.95 16.19
C ILE A 87 -11.09 3.43 15.92
N HIS A 88 -10.02 4.13 15.57
CA HIS A 88 -10.08 5.53 15.18
C HIS A 88 -10.02 5.65 13.67
N MET A 89 -11.04 6.26 13.08
CA MET A 89 -11.14 6.55 11.66
C MET A 89 -11.51 8.01 11.43
N ASP A 90 -10.86 8.65 10.47
CA ASP A 90 -11.32 9.93 9.96
C ASP A 90 -12.11 9.69 8.68
N VAL A 91 -13.24 10.39 8.58
CA VAL A 91 -14.09 10.40 7.38
C VAL A 91 -14.10 11.81 6.84
N TYR A 92 -13.80 11.97 5.55
CA TYR A 92 -13.89 13.25 4.84
C TYR A 92 -15.05 13.16 3.86
N LEU A 93 -15.96 14.14 3.93
CA LEU A 93 -17.15 14.21 3.09
C LEU A 93 -16.82 15.04 1.85
N LEU A 94 -16.34 14.42 0.78
CA LEU A 94 -15.70 15.11 -0.33
C LEU A 94 -16.59 16.13 -1.05
N GLU A 95 -17.91 15.95 -1.00
CA GLU A 95 -18.88 16.88 -1.62
C GLU A 95 -19.35 18.00 -0.69
N LEU A 96 -19.28 17.80 0.63
CA LEU A 96 -19.80 18.75 1.61
C LEU A 96 -18.67 19.60 2.21
N ASP A 97 -17.62 18.92 2.67
CA ASP A 97 -16.45 19.52 3.30
C ASP A 97 -15.24 18.58 3.10
N PRO A 98 -14.47 18.76 2.00
CA PRO A 98 -13.37 17.87 1.66
C PRO A 98 -12.15 18.02 2.57
N ASP A 99 -12.01 19.15 3.26
CA ASP A 99 -10.83 19.48 4.06
C ASP A 99 -11.03 19.15 5.55
N TYR A 100 -12.28 18.96 5.98
CA TYR A 100 -12.60 18.62 7.36
C TYR A 100 -12.63 17.11 7.62
N ALA A 101 -11.88 16.68 8.64
CA ALA A 101 -11.84 15.31 9.12
C ALA A 101 -12.92 15.10 10.18
N TYR A 102 -13.91 14.24 9.92
CA TYR A 102 -14.89 13.81 10.91
C TYR A 102 -14.36 12.56 11.64
N PRO A 103 -13.92 12.66 12.90
CA PRO A 103 -13.36 11.53 13.62
C PRO A 103 -14.48 10.60 14.12
N HIS A 104 -14.30 9.32 13.87
CA HIS A 104 -15.16 8.25 14.35
C HIS A 104 -14.37 7.29 15.23
N TYR A 105 -14.91 7.07 16.44
CA TYR A 105 -14.38 6.11 17.41
C TYR A 105 -15.34 4.96 17.56
N ILE A 106 -14.87 3.75 17.26
CA ILE A 106 -15.74 2.57 17.15
C ILE A 106 -15.18 1.47 18.04
N SER A 107 -16.00 0.99 18.97
CA SER A 107 -15.64 -0.11 19.86
C SER A 107 -15.36 -1.40 19.10
N GLN A 108 -14.28 -2.10 19.46
CA GLN A 108 -13.96 -3.43 18.94
C GLN A 108 -14.81 -4.55 19.54
N SER A 109 -15.59 -4.25 20.58
CA SER A 109 -16.40 -5.22 21.32
C SER A 109 -17.42 -5.98 20.47
N ASP A 110 -17.72 -5.51 19.24
CA ASP A 110 -18.60 -6.20 18.29
C ASP A 110 -17.95 -6.26 16.89
N PRO A 111 -17.23 -7.36 16.56
CA PRO A 111 -16.56 -7.52 15.28
C PRO A 111 -17.53 -7.74 14.11
N GLN A 112 -18.81 -8.02 14.35
CA GLN A 112 -19.81 -8.16 13.29
C GLN A 112 -20.64 -6.89 13.07
N LYS A 113 -20.40 -5.85 13.87
CA LYS A 113 -21.13 -4.59 13.81
C LYS A 113 -21.07 -3.99 12.41
N LEU A 114 -22.25 -3.70 11.88
CA LEU A 114 -22.40 -2.85 10.71
C LEU A 114 -22.24 -1.40 11.14
N ILE A 115 -21.39 -0.68 10.42
CA ILE A 115 -21.15 0.74 10.64
C ILE A 115 -21.44 1.52 9.38
N ARG A 116 -22.07 2.69 9.56
CA ARG A 116 -22.29 3.63 8.48
C ARG A 116 -21.24 4.73 8.57
N LEU A 117 -20.49 4.93 7.49
CA LEU A 117 -19.51 6.01 7.34
C LEU A 117 -19.84 6.75 6.06
N GLY A 118 -20.24 8.01 6.20
CA GLY A 118 -20.85 8.77 5.09
C GLY A 118 -22.07 8.02 4.52
N ASP A 119 -22.02 7.79 3.21
CA ASP A 119 -23.11 7.16 2.43
C ASP A 119 -22.92 5.64 2.23
N SER A 120 -21.96 5.04 2.92
CA SER A 120 -21.63 3.63 2.75
C SER A 120 -21.74 2.87 4.07
N THR A 121 -22.24 1.64 3.99
CA THR A 121 -22.32 0.73 5.14
C THR A 121 -21.24 -0.33 5.02
N PHE A 122 -20.46 -0.48 6.08
CA PHE A 122 -19.33 -1.39 6.16
C PHE A 122 -19.53 -2.40 7.29
N GLN A 123 -19.00 -3.59 7.09
CA GLN A 123 -18.81 -4.60 8.13
C GLN A 123 -17.32 -4.72 8.42
N PHE A 124 -16.94 -4.74 9.70
CA PHE A 124 -15.57 -5.07 10.07
C PHE A 124 -15.28 -6.54 9.78
N LEU A 125 -14.14 -6.81 9.17
CA LEU A 125 -13.68 -8.18 8.92
C LEU A 125 -12.52 -8.54 9.83
N LYS A 126 -11.53 -7.65 9.91
CA LYS A 126 -10.32 -7.86 10.71
C LYS A 126 -9.75 -6.52 11.13
N ILE A 127 -9.38 -6.42 12.40
CA ILE A 127 -8.80 -5.21 12.99
C ILE A 127 -7.42 -5.57 13.54
N SER A 128 -6.45 -4.70 13.30
CA SER A 128 -5.11 -4.76 13.87
C SER A 128 -4.59 -3.35 14.10
N ARG A 129 -3.52 -3.20 14.88
CA ARG A 129 -2.95 -1.87 15.19
C ARG A 129 -2.54 -1.06 13.95
N GLY A 130 -2.16 -1.74 12.85
CA GLY A 130 -1.64 -1.12 11.62
C GLY A 130 -2.51 -1.31 10.38
N THR A 131 -3.54 -2.15 10.43
CA THR A 131 -4.40 -2.45 9.29
C THR A 131 -5.83 -2.74 9.71
N LEU A 132 -6.76 -2.19 8.96
CA LEU A 132 -8.19 -2.38 9.10
C LEU A 132 -8.75 -3.01 7.82
N GLN A 133 -9.47 -4.12 7.97
CA GLN A 133 -10.17 -4.76 6.85
C GLN A 133 -11.67 -4.58 7.02
N LEU A 134 -12.30 -4.07 5.96
CA LEU A 134 -13.72 -3.80 5.90
C LEU A 134 -14.34 -4.54 4.71
N LYS A 135 -15.63 -4.85 4.81
CA LYS A 135 -16.45 -5.28 3.69
C LYS A 135 -17.52 -4.24 3.44
N ILE A 136 -17.65 -3.78 2.21
CA ILE A 136 -18.76 -2.94 1.77
C ILE A 136 -20.01 -3.82 1.72
N VAL A 137 -20.98 -3.51 2.57
CA VAL A 137 -22.28 -4.19 2.62
C VAL A 137 -23.28 -3.49 1.73
N ASP A 138 -23.34 -2.16 1.85
CA ASP A 138 -24.23 -1.33 1.06
C ASP A 138 -23.55 -0.04 0.63
N LEU A 139 -23.86 0.40 -0.59
CA LEU A 139 -23.45 1.68 -1.15
C LEU A 139 -24.76 2.42 -1.45
N TYR A 140 -25.06 3.44 -0.66
CA TYR A 140 -26.24 4.25 -0.93
C TYR A 140 -26.05 4.95 -2.28
N LYS A 141 -26.83 4.52 -3.27
CA LYS A 141 -26.93 5.17 -4.58
C LYS A 141 -28.07 6.18 -4.48
N SER A 142 -27.71 7.45 -4.28
CA SER A 142 -28.64 8.55 -4.53
C SER A 142 -28.84 8.76 -6.02
#